data_AF-A0A016X1I6-F1
#
_entry.id   AF-A0A016X1I6-F1
#
_cell.length_a   1.000
_cell.length_b   1.000
_cell.length_c   1.000
_cell.angle_alpha   90.00
_cell.angle_beta   90.00
_cell.angle_gamma   90.00
#
_symmetry.space_group_name_H-M   'P 1'
#
loop_
_entity.id
_entity.type
_entity.pdbx_description
1 polymer ?
#
loop_
_entity_poly.entity_id
_entity_poly.type
_entity_poly.pdbx_seq_one_letter_code
_entity_poly.pdbx_strand_id
1 'polypeptide(L)'
;MRGTYYFILILLIRLSIARIVLAQVPFEDYHCGTDVTSRFSSYLMTSQCDQAGINVCCAHHDQCYSACAVPQLTCDIEFCECLFALDANLYCRNFVHASHCNTVQWLGHNYICPPMAQPLIG
;
A
#
# COMPACT_ATOMS: atom_id res chain seq x y z
N MET A 1 -17.07 9.49 -39.10
CA MET A 1 -15.70 9.53 -38.53
C MET A 1 -15.69 9.98 -37.06
N ARG A 2 -16.30 11.12 -36.67
CA ARG A 2 -16.33 11.57 -35.26
C ARG A 2 -17.04 10.60 -34.30
N GLY A 3 -18.18 10.03 -34.68
CA GLY A 3 -18.92 9.06 -33.83
C GLY A 3 -18.14 7.78 -33.54
N THR A 4 -17.44 7.25 -34.54
CA THR A 4 -16.58 6.06 -34.39
C THR A 4 -15.41 6.32 -33.44
N TYR A 5 -14.83 7.53 -33.48
CA TYR A 5 -13.75 7.92 -32.57
C TYR A 5 -14.21 7.97 -31.10
N TYR A 6 -15.35 8.59 -30.81
CA TYR A 6 -15.89 8.62 -29.44
C TYR A 6 -16.21 7.22 -28.92
N PHE A 7 -16.75 6.35 -29.78
CA PHE A 7 -17.05 4.98 -29.42
C PHE A 7 -15.79 4.17 -29.06
N ILE A 8 -14.73 4.30 -29.87
CA ILE A 8 -13.43 3.67 -29.59
C ILE A 8 -12.83 4.23 -28.29
N LEU A 9 -12.90 5.54 -28.07
CA LEU A 9 -12.39 6.16 -26.85
C LEU A 9 -13.11 5.66 -25.59
N ILE A 10 -14.45 5.56 -25.63
CA ILE A 10 -15.25 5.03 -24.52
C ILE A 10 -14.88 3.57 -24.22
N LEU A 11 -14.71 2.75 -25.26
CA LEU A 11 -14.28 1.35 -25.11
C LEU A 11 -12.92 1.27 -24.41
N LEU A 12 -11.93 2.04 -24.87
CA LEU A 12 -10.59 2.05 -24.27
C LEU A 12 -10.63 2.48 -22.79
N ILE A 13 -11.40 3.52 -22.45
CA ILE A 13 -11.57 3.96 -21.06
C ILE A 13 -12.18 2.85 -20.21
N ARG A 14 -13.24 2.18 -20.71
CA ARG A 14 -13.90 1.07 -19.99
C ARG A 14 -12.96 -0.11 -19.78
N LEU A 15 -12.17 -0.47 -20.79
CA LEU A 15 -11.16 -1.54 -20.71
C LEU A 15 -10.07 -1.21 -19.69
N SER A 16 -9.59 0.03 -19.64
CA SER A 16 -8.62 0.49 -18.65
C SER A 16 -9.19 0.43 -17.22
N ILE A 17 -10.42 0.90 -17.01
CA ILE A 17 -11.08 0.85 -15.70
C ILE A 17 -11.36 -0.60 -15.27
N ALA A 18 -11.84 -1.46 -16.17
CA ALA A 18 -12.11 -2.86 -15.85
C ALA A 18 -10.84 -3.61 -15.42
N ARG A 19 -9.69 -3.30 -16.04
CA ARG A 19 -8.40 -3.84 -15.62
C ARG A 19 -7.99 -3.37 -14.22
N ILE A 20 -8.24 -2.11 -13.90
CA ILE A 20 -7.97 -1.56 -12.56
C ILE A 20 -8.83 -2.30 -11.52
N VAL A 21 -10.13 -2.45 -11.75
CA VAL A 21 -11.06 -3.09 -10.81
C VAL A 21 -10.75 -4.58 -10.61
N LEU A 22 -10.40 -5.32 -11.68
CA LEU A 22 -10.07 -6.74 -11.58
C LEU A 22 -8.72 -7.02 -10.90
N ALA A 23 -7.83 -6.03 -10.82
CA ALA A 23 -6.54 -6.15 -10.15
C ALA A 23 -6.61 -5.76 -8.66
N GLN A 24 -7.79 -5.37 -8.17
CA GLN A 24 -7.96 -4.98 -6.76
C GLN A 24 -8.06 -6.20 -5.85
N VAL A 25 -7.46 -6.08 -4.67
CA VAL A 25 -7.62 -7.05 -3.59
C VAL A 25 -9.01 -6.87 -2.99
N PRO A 26 -9.77 -7.93 -2.63
CA PRO A 26 -10.99 -7.77 -1.84
C PRO A 26 -10.72 -7.00 -0.54
N PHE A 27 -11.62 -6.10 -0.13
CA PHE A 27 -11.37 -5.25 1.03
C PHE A 27 -11.23 -6.05 2.34
N GLU A 28 -11.93 -7.18 2.45
CA GLU A 28 -11.77 -8.12 3.55
C GLU A 28 -10.35 -8.68 3.69
N ASP A 29 -9.63 -8.86 2.58
CA ASP A 29 -8.28 -9.43 2.49
C ASP A 29 -7.19 -8.35 2.38
N TYR A 30 -7.57 -7.08 2.52
CA TYR A 30 -6.63 -5.97 2.49
C TYR A 30 -6.00 -5.75 3.89
N HIS A 31 -4.68 -5.70 3.95
CA HIS A 31 -3.87 -5.67 5.16
C HIS A 31 -3.29 -4.30 5.49
N CYS A 32 -3.21 -3.38 4.52
CA CYS A 32 -2.62 -2.07 4.78
C CYS A 32 -3.56 -1.19 5.61
N GLY A 33 -3.29 -1.04 6.91
CA GLY A 33 -4.02 -0.19 7.84
C GLY A 33 -4.14 -0.84 9.21
N THR A 34 -4.30 -0.04 10.27
CA THR A 34 -4.38 -0.54 11.65
C THR A 34 -5.80 -0.64 12.19
N ASP A 35 -6.74 0.06 11.55
CA ASP A 35 -8.17 0.03 11.83
C ASP A 35 -8.97 0.14 10.52
N VAL A 36 -10.30 0.04 10.60
CA VAL A 36 -11.16 0.08 9.41
C VAL A 36 -11.02 1.39 8.62
N THR A 37 -10.78 2.52 9.30
CA THR A 37 -10.71 3.85 8.68
C THR A 37 -9.39 4.04 7.94
N SER A 38 -8.28 3.72 8.59
CA SER A 38 -6.94 3.76 7.97
C SER A 38 -6.83 2.75 6.83
N ARG A 39 -7.43 1.56 7.01
CA ARG A 39 -7.49 0.53 5.97
C ARG A 39 -8.28 0.99 4.75
N PHE A 40 -9.46 1.57 4.96
CA PHE A 40 -10.26 2.12 3.87
C PHE A 40 -9.54 3.27 3.14
N SER A 41 -8.89 4.14 3.89
CA SER A 41 -8.11 5.26 3.33
C SER A 41 -6.95 4.75 2.46
N SER A 42 -6.17 3.79 2.97
CA SER A 42 -5.09 3.14 2.21
C SER A 42 -5.63 2.44 0.97
N TYR A 43 -6.73 1.69 1.09
CA TYR A 43 -7.36 0.99 -0.02
C TYR A 43 -7.74 1.92 -1.18
N LEU A 44 -8.28 3.10 -0.88
CA LEU A 44 -8.60 4.09 -1.90
C LEU A 44 -7.34 4.69 -2.54
N MET A 45 -6.32 5.00 -1.74
CA MET A 45 -5.05 5.56 -2.23
C MET A 45 -4.29 4.59 -3.14
N THR A 46 -4.36 3.28 -2.88
CA THR A 46 -3.67 2.26 -3.66
C THR A 46 -4.44 1.79 -4.89
N SER A 47 -5.68 2.23 -5.09
CA SER A 47 -6.56 1.78 -6.18
C SER A 47 -6.02 1.99 -7.60
N GLN A 48 -5.07 2.91 -7.79
CA GLN A 48 -4.41 3.18 -9.09
C GLN A 48 -2.98 2.64 -9.16
N CYS A 49 -2.58 1.84 -8.17
CA CYS A 49 -1.24 1.26 -8.02
C CYS A 49 -1.30 -0.27 -8.10
N ASP A 50 -0.15 -0.93 -7.95
CA ASP A 50 -0.09 -2.38 -7.73
C ASP A 50 -0.62 -2.71 -6.33
N GLN A 51 -1.95 -2.66 -6.17
CA GLN A 51 -2.62 -2.84 -4.90
C GLN A 51 -2.36 -4.24 -4.31
N ALA A 52 -2.22 -5.26 -5.16
CA ALA A 52 -1.88 -6.61 -4.71
C ALA A 52 -0.45 -6.68 -4.17
N GLY A 53 0.54 -6.12 -4.87
CA GLY A 53 1.92 -6.05 -4.40
C GLY A 53 2.06 -5.25 -3.10
N ILE A 54 1.40 -4.10 -3.01
CA ILE A 54 1.39 -3.28 -1.79
C ILE A 54 0.75 -4.06 -0.62
N ASN A 55 -0.35 -4.77 -0.88
CA ASN A 55 -1.02 -5.60 0.13
C ASN A 55 -0.10 -6.70 0.69
N VAL A 56 0.68 -7.35 -0.17
CA VAL A 56 1.68 -8.35 0.24
C VAL A 56 2.75 -7.73 1.13
N CYS A 57 3.25 -6.53 0.79
CA CYS A 57 4.21 -5.82 1.64
C CYS A 57 3.62 -5.52 3.03
N CYS A 58 2.36 -5.09 3.10
CA CYS A 58 1.67 -4.82 4.37
C CYS A 58 1.49 -6.10 5.20
N ALA A 59 1.05 -7.20 4.57
CA ALA A 59 0.89 -8.48 5.27
C ALA A 59 2.23 -8.99 5.85
N HIS A 60 3.34 -8.82 5.13
CA HIS A 60 4.67 -9.18 5.63
C HIS A 60 5.12 -8.27 6.78
N HIS A 61 4.81 -6.97 6.71
CA HIS A 61 5.12 -6.01 7.78
C HIS A 61 4.35 -6.32 9.07
N ASP A 62 3.05 -6.60 8.96
CA ASP A 62 2.22 -7.05 10.09
C ASP A 62 2.79 -8.33 10.71
N GLN A 63 3.22 -9.28 9.87
CA GLN A 63 3.87 -10.50 10.35
C GLN A 63 5.17 -10.20 11.11
N CYS A 64 6.01 -9.31 10.60
CA CYS A 64 7.25 -8.88 11.26
C CYS A 64 6.96 -8.26 12.64
N TYR A 65 5.97 -7.38 12.72
CA TYR A 65 5.53 -6.77 13.98
C TYR A 65 5.00 -7.79 14.97
N SER A 66 4.20 -8.76 14.49
CA SER A 66 3.60 -9.79 15.34
C SER A 66 4.61 -10.76 15.96
N ALA A 67 5.80 -10.91 15.37
CA ALA A 67 6.82 -11.84 15.84
C ALA A 67 7.47 -11.42 17.16
N CYS A 68 7.33 -10.15 17.58
CA CYS A 68 7.94 -9.57 18.79
C CYS A 68 9.45 -9.88 18.98
N ALA A 69 10.17 -10.08 17.88
CA ALA A 69 11.58 -10.49 17.90
C ALA A 69 12.49 -9.57 17.06
N VAL A 70 11.90 -8.76 16.17
CA VAL A 70 12.61 -7.89 15.24
C VAL A 70 12.39 -6.43 15.62
N PRO A 71 13.44 -5.58 15.67
CA PRO A 71 13.27 -4.16 15.97
C PRO A 71 12.39 -3.48 14.93
N GLN A 72 11.62 -2.48 15.36
CA GLN A 72 10.72 -1.72 14.48
C GLN A 72 11.42 -1.22 13.21
N LEU A 73 12.62 -0.65 13.38
CA LEU A 73 13.42 -0.13 12.27
C LEU A 73 13.66 -1.16 11.18
N THR A 74 13.92 -2.40 11.58
CA THR A 74 14.25 -3.48 10.65
C THR A 74 13.00 -3.87 9.87
N CYS A 75 11.87 -4.07 10.54
CA CYS A 75 10.58 -4.32 9.87
C CYS A 75 10.20 -3.16 8.93
N ASP A 76 10.38 -1.91 9.36
CA ASP A 76 10.05 -0.72 8.58
C ASP A 76 10.94 -0.56 7.34
N ILE A 77 12.25 -0.84 7.46
CA ILE A 77 13.18 -0.84 6.33
C ILE A 77 12.79 -1.91 5.31
N GLU A 78 12.55 -3.15 5.75
CA GLU A 78 12.14 -4.24 4.87
C GLU A 78 10.82 -3.93 4.17
N PHE A 79 9.86 -3.33 4.89
CA PHE A 79 8.60 -2.87 4.31
C PHE A 79 8.80 -1.79 3.24
N CYS A 80 9.63 -0.77 3.52
CA CYS A 80 9.93 0.28 2.55
C CYS A 80 10.64 -0.30 1.31
N GLU A 81 11.60 -1.21 1.49
CA GLU A 81 12.29 -1.89 0.39
C GLU A 81 11.31 -2.71 -0.47
N CYS A 82 10.39 -3.44 0.17
CA CYS A 82 9.31 -4.15 -0.52
C CYS A 82 8.50 -3.21 -1.43
N LEU A 83 8.06 -2.06 -0.90
CA LEU A 83 7.33 -1.06 -1.68
C LEU A 83 8.18 -0.48 -2.83
N PHE A 84 9.47 -0.23 -2.61
CA PHE A 84 10.35 0.33 -3.65
C PHE A 84 10.61 -0.63 -4.81
N ALA A 85 10.58 -1.93 -4.54
CA ALA A 85 10.77 -2.99 -5.54
C ALA A 85 9.56 -3.19 -6.46
N LEU A 86 8.38 -2.69 -6.09
CA LEU A 86 7.19 -2.77 -6.94
C LEU A 86 7.33 -1.84 -8.17
N ASP A 87 6.79 -2.32 -9.30
CA ASP A 87 6.61 -1.49 -10.49
C ASP A 87 5.58 -0.40 -10.21
N ALA A 88 5.96 0.86 -10.42
CA ALA A 88 5.16 2.00 -9.98
C ALA A 88 5.34 3.21 -10.90
N ASN A 89 4.22 3.87 -11.20
CA ASN A 89 4.22 5.20 -11.80
C ASN A 89 4.65 6.27 -10.77
N LEU A 90 4.81 7.53 -11.22
CA LEU A 90 5.27 8.62 -10.35
C LEU A 90 4.35 8.89 -9.16
N TYR A 91 3.03 8.75 -9.31
CA TYR A 91 2.07 8.91 -8.20
C TYR A 91 2.27 7.79 -7.16
N CYS A 92 2.28 6.54 -7.61
CA CYS A 92 2.46 5.41 -6.71
C CYS A 92 3.81 5.46 -5.99
N ARG A 93 4.90 5.76 -6.70
CA ARG A 93 6.24 5.82 -6.11
C ARG A 93 6.44 6.99 -5.16
N ASN A 94 6.09 8.21 -5.59
CA ASN A 94 6.45 9.42 -4.84
C ASN A 94 5.41 9.81 -3.79
N PHE A 95 4.16 9.35 -3.93
CA PHE A 95 3.11 9.64 -2.97
C PHE A 95 2.73 8.38 -2.20
N VAL A 96 2.19 7.35 -2.85
CA VAL A 96 1.61 6.20 -2.14
C VAL A 96 2.67 5.43 -1.35
N HIS A 97 3.78 5.01 -1.98
CA HIS A 97 4.83 4.24 -1.32
C HIS A 97 5.55 5.08 -0.25
N ALA A 98 5.86 6.34 -0.57
CA ALA A 98 6.46 7.27 0.39
C ALA A 98 5.56 7.49 1.61
N SER A 99 4.26 7.70 1.43
CA SER A 99 3.32 7.87 2.54
C SER A 99 3.24 6.61 3.41
N HIS A 100 3.16 5.41 2.81
CA HIS A 100 3.14 4.16 3.58
C HIS A 100 4.43 3.98 4.39
N CYS A 101 5.59 4.15 3.75
CA CYS A 101 6.90 4.03 4.40
C CYS A 101 7.07 5.04 5.56
N ASN A 102 6.71 6.31 5.37
CA ASN A 102 6.80 7.31 6.44
C ASN A 102 5.81 7.04 7.58
N THR A 103 4.60 6.55 7.26
CA THR A 103 3.57 6.27 8.26
C THR A 103 4.03 5.22 9.27
N VAL A 104 4.66 4.13 8.80
CA VAL A 104 5.13 3.08 9.72
C VAL A 104 6.29 3.55 10.57
N GLN A 105 7.20 4.37 10.03
CA GLN A 105 8.32 4.92 10.80
C GLN A 105 7.84 5.90 11.89
N TRP A 106 6.83 6.71 11.60
CA TRP A 106 6.33 7.71 12.55
C TRP A 106 5.38 7.13 13.59
N LEU A 107 4.50 6.22 13.20
CA LEU A 107 3.41 5.74 14.05
C LEU A 107 3.58 4.29 14.49
N GLY A 108 4.52 3.54 13.91
CA GLY A 108 4.72 2.11 14.13
C GLY A 108 4.99 1.71 15.58
N HIS A 109 5.60 2.60 16.36
CA HIS A 109 5.85 2.39 17.79
C HIS A 109 4.59 2.14 18.62
N ASN A 110 3.40 2.53 18.13
CA ASN A 110 2.11 2.26 18.78
C ASN A 110 1.55 0.87 18.50
N TYR A 111 2.10 0.18 17.50
CA TYR A 111 1.54 -1.07 16.97
C TYR A 111 2.51 -2.24 17.03
N ILE A 112 3.82 -1.98 17.18
CA ILE A 112 4.80 -3.02 17.45
C ILE A 112 4.84 -3.40 18.93
N CYS A 113 5.37 -4.59 19.23
CA CYS A 113 5.57 -5.04 20.60
C CYS A 113 6.44 -4.05 21.39
N PRO A 114 6.05 -3.65 22.62
CA PRO A 114 6.74 -2.62 23.40
C PRO A 114 8.27 -2.76 23.54
N PRO A 115 8.87 -3.95 23.74
CA PRO A 115 10.33 -4.07 23.85
C PRO A 115 11.06 -3.84 22.52
N MET A 116 10.35 -3.89 21.38
CA MET A 116 10.91 -3.74 20.03
C MET A 116 10.66 -2.35 19.43
N ALA A 117 9.90 -1.50 20.11
CA ALA A 117 9.66 -0.13 19.70
C ALA A 117 10.96 0.69 19.72
N GLN A 118 11.17 1.50 18.70
CA GLN A 118 12.31 2.43 18.71
C GLN A 118 12.08 3.56 19.72
N PRO A 119 13.15 4.11 20.34
CA PRO A 119 13.06 5.38 21.06
C PRO A 119 12.55 6.46 20.12
N LEU A 120 11.64 7.32 20.60
CA LEU A 120 11.14 8.47 19.84
C LEU A 120 12.34 9.34 19.42
N ILE A 121 12.80 9.19 18.18
CA ILE A 121 13.72 10.13 17.55
C ILE A 121 12.89 11.32 17.08
N GLY A 122 12.83 12.34 17.95
CA GLY A 122 12.41 13.69 17.60
C GLY A 122 13.52 14.45 16.89
#